data_AF-A0A1T2XXY2-F1
#
_entry.id   AF-A0A1T2XXY2-F1
#
_cell.length_a   1.000
_cell.length_b   1.000
_cell.length_c   1.000
_cell.angle_alpha   90.00
_cell.angle_beta   90.00
_cell.angle_gamma   90.00
#
_symmetry.space_group_name_H-M   'P 1'
#
loop_
_entity.id
_entity.type
_entity.pdbx_description
1 polymer ?
#
loop_
_entity_poly.entity_id
_entity_poly.type
_entity_poly.pdbx_seq_one_letter_code
_entity_poly.pdbx_strand_id
1 'polypeptide(L)'
;MTHAAHIALIEHELNGFYKSLAEYRQQMGAWYSQALDSVSHAADLPSLLGMERVLRVGNSQTVVSTTDPDVLGTVVMCQLGGELKIESKFESVYDVPIGDIPVEVIGLDDGSSTVVMLDEHGKGSHHCAAGGRYQVRVQGGVTEEQVDALFASYAGLTADLEQWLREQWKDFKPYWQQSTASAIGSGVLAGSWAAIKEVWDSIKLVQAILEDPLKFGEQLGDQAAKLAQLATDTPKVMEQAMLLASDEAALYLMVRTAMLWLDALPPGEMAEVGTGFVVSLLIDLVIGAVLTIALPAAGVAYLGLRLVKYGAQILEAAVGFVRSLLGILTKFMQAVDRYKAVAVRGVVGGLKQGTMQMRWRARQNAVLKQKEHVDDVPSSGKNPAGDAAASADKTATNGCPVSMVTGEELLTLTDGTLDGILPFEWTRLYRTSAVEVDCGLGFGWSHSLTQQLAVVGDSVVWTDHENRSTEFPLPTVFRPAITNSLAEAAIYLGSLPDELVLAQGSRFYHFRDGTLTAISDAYDNRLRVSRDLWGRVERLDNGVGRSLFLRYERGRIVAVDY
;
A
#
# COMPACT_ATOMS: atom_id res chain seq x y z
N MET A 1 12.77 17.64 5.55
CA MET A 1 12.96 17.76 4.10
C MET A 1 13.11 19.24 3.73
N THR A 2 14.01 19.62 2.82
CA THR A 2 14.09 21.00 2.29
C THR A 2 13.03 21.21 1.20
N HIS A 3 12.63 22.45 0.91
CA HIS A 3 11.66 22.73 -0.17
C HIS A 3 12.12 22.23 -1.55
N ALA A 4 13.41 22.37 -1.84
CA ALA A 4 13.99 21.85 -3.08
C ALA A 4 13.88 20.32 -3.18
N ALA A 5 14.05 19.62 -2.06
CA ALA A 5 13.86 18.18 -1.99
C ALA A 5 12.40 17.77 -2.15
N HIS A 6 11.46 18.50 -1.54
CA HIS A 6 10.02 18.24 -1.69
C HIS A 6 9.56 18.44 -3.14
N ILE A 7 10.01 19.52 -3.79
CA ILE A 7 9.75 19.78 -5.21
C ILE A 7 10.30 18.63 -6.07
N ALA A 8 11.53 18.19 -5.81
CA ALA A 8 12.15 17.09 -6.56
C ALA A 8 11.41 15.75 -6.36
N LEU A 9 10.90 15.48 -5.15
CA LEU A 9 10.08 14.31 -4.86
C LEU A 9 8.77 14.33 -5.67
N ILE A 10 8.01 15.43 -5.61
CA ILE A 10 6.76 15.55 -6.37
C ILE A 10 7.02 15.43 -7.88
N GLU A 11 8.08 16.07 -8.39
CA GLU A 11 8.44 15.94 -9.81
C GLU A 11 8.83 14.51 -10.21
N HIS A 12 9.57 13.81 -9.35
CA HIS A 12 9.90 12.41 -9.56
C HIS A 12 8.64 11.55 -9.62
N GLU A 13 7.72 11.74 -8.68
CA GLU A 13 6.48 10.98 -8.60
C GLU A 13 5.53 11.25 -9.77
N LEU A 14 5.40 12.51 -10.18
CA LEU A 14 4.63 12.87 -11.38
C LEU A 14 5.23 12.26 -12.64
N ASN A 15 6.57 12.19 -12.74
CA ASN A 15 7.24 11.53 -13.86
C ASN A 15 7.10 10.00 -13.81
N GLY A 16 6.92 9.42 -12.63
CA GLY A 16 6.68 7.99 -12.43
C GLY A 16 5.22 7.58 -12.57
N PHE A 17 4.26 8.52 -12.54
CA PHE A 17 2.83 8.23 -12.41
C PHE A 17 2.28 7.24 -13.46
N TYR A 18 2.78 7.29 -14.70
CA TYR A 18 2.39 6.34 -15.75
C TYR A 18 2.67 4.86 -15.40
N LYS A 19 3.59 4.59 -14.46
CA LYS A 19 3.92 3.26 -13.97
C LYS A 19 2.97 2.76 -12.88
N SER A 20 2.08 3.60 -12.35
CA SER A 20 1.19 3.26 -11.23
C SER A 20 0.43 1.95 -11.46
N LEU A 21 -0.09 1.74 -12.69
CA LEU A 21 -0.80 0.50 -13.02
C LEU A 21 0.12 -0.72 -13.10
N ALA A 22 1.38 -0.54 -13.53
CA ALA A 22 2.37 -1.61 -13.55
C ALA A 22 2.82 -1.99 -12.12
N GLU A 23 2.99 -1.00 -11.25
CA GLU A 23 3.28 -1.18 -9.82
C GLU A 23 2.14 -1.91 -9.11
N TYR A 24 0.90 -1.48 -9.36
CA TYR A 24 -0.31 -2.19 -8.91
C TYR A 24 -0.28 -3.66 -9.34
N ARG A 25 -0.04 -3.95 -10.64
CA ARG A 25 0.04 -5.33 -11.16
C ARG A 25 1.15 -6.15 -10.49
N GLN A 26 2.32 -5.56 -10.24
CA GLN A 26 3.45 -6.24 -9.62
C GLN A 26 3.15 -6.60 -8.15
N GLN A 27 2.50 -5.69 -7.42
CA GLN A 27 2.08 -5.91 -6.04
C GLN A 27 0.95 -6.95 -5.95
N MET A 28 0.16 -7.07 -7.02
CA MET A 28 -0.90 -8.05 -7.23
C MET A 28 -0.43 -9.42 -7.75
N GLY A 29 0.88 -9.63 -7.91
CA GLY A 29 1.51 -10.72 -8.67
C GLY A 29 1.19 -12.18 -8.29
N ALA A 30 0.36 -12.43 -7.28
CA ALA A 30 -0.19 -13.77 -7.00
C ALA A 30 -1.45 -14.10 -7.84
N TRP A 31 -2.23 -13.09 -8.23
CA TRP A 31 -3.52 -13.28 -8.90
C TRP A 31 -3.40 -13.36 -10.44
N TYR A 32 -2.63 -12.44 -11.06
CA TYR A 32 -2.44 -12.43 -12.52
C TYR A 32 -1.59 -13.61 -13.02
N SER A 33 -0.62 -14.08 -12.23
CA SER A 33 0.22 -15.24 -12.58
C SER A 33 -0.59 -16.54 -12.61
N GLN A 34 -1.45 -16.76 -11.61
CA GLN A 34 -2.37 -17.91 -11.58
C GLN A 34 -3.38 -17.90 -12.73
N ALA A 35 -3.85 -16.71 -13.14
CA ALA A 35 -4.79 -16.56 -14.27
C ALA A 35 -4.14 -16.80 -15.65
N LEU A 36 -2.84 -16.52 -15.80
CA LEU A 36 -2.08 -16.71 -17.04
C LEU A 36 -1.50 -18.12 -17.18
N ASP A 37 -1.14 -18.77 -16.07
CA ASP A 37 -0.57 -20.14 -16.08
C ASP A 37 -1.63 -21.22 -16.40
N SER A 38 -2.93 -20.91 -16.31
CA SER A 38 -4.03 -21.83 -16.59
C SER A 38 -4.59 -21.71 -18.02
N VAL A 39 -3.74 -21.92 -19.04
CA VAL A 39 -4.14 -21.84 -20.47
C VAL A 39 -5.20 -22.90 -20.87
N SER A 40 -5.46 -23.91 -20.04
CA SER A 40 -6.44 -24.97 -20.35
C SER A 40 -7.88 -24.73 -19.88
N HIS A 41 -8.16 -23.68 -19.09
CA HIS A 41 -9.49 -23.41 -18.50
C HIS A 41 -9.92 -21.93 -18.66
N ALA A 42 -9.88 -21.40 -19.88
CA ALA A 42 -10.28 -20.02 -20.18
C ALA A 42 -11.71 -19.66 -19.70
N ALA A 43 -12.59 -20.65 -19.55
CA ALA A 43 -13.98 -20.48 -19.11
C ALA A 43 -14.17 -20.22 -17.60
N ASP A 44 -13.12 -20.39 -16.77
CA ASP A 44 -13.21 -20.36 -15.30
C ASP A 44 -12.52 -19.12 -14.65
N LEU A 45 -12.18 -18.11 -15.46
CA LEU A 45 -11.49 -16.89 -14.99
C LEU A 45 -12.46 -15.91 -14.28
N PRO A 46 -12.13 -15.41 -13.08
CA PRO A 46 -12.94 -14.44 -12.33
C PRO A 46 -13.04 -13.06 -13.01
N SER A 47 -14.02 -12.25 -12.59
CA SER A 47 -14.22 -10.86 -13.06
C SER A 47 -12.95 -10.00 -12.91
N LEU A 48 -12.66 -9.18 -13.92
CA LEU A 48 -11.59 -8.19 -13.88
C LEU A 48 -11.95 -6.92 -13.07
N LEU A 49 -13.23 -6.68 -12.76
CA LEU A 49 -13.71 -5.60 -11.88
C LEU A 49 -14.02 -6.09 -10.47
N GLY A 50 -13.38 -7.16 -9.99
CA GLY A 50 -13.66 -7.64 -8.65
C GLY A 50 -15.09 -8.13 -8.44
N MET A 51 -15.89 -8.42 -9.46
CA MET A 51 -17.31 -8.75 -9.25
C MET A 51 -17.53 -10.24 -9.05
N GLU A 52 -18.31 -10.61 -8.03
CA GLU A 52 -18.67 -11.99 -7.73
C GLU A 52 -20.18 -12.23 -7.73
N ARG A 53 -20.54 -13.50 -7.92
CA ARG A 53 -21.92 -13.97 -7.87
C ARG A 53 -22.38 -14.17 -6.44
N VAL A 54 -23.63 -13.79 -6.18
CA VAL A 54 -24.32 -14.11 -4.92
C VAL A 54 -25.36 -15.18 -5.17
N LEU A 55 -25.20 -16.35 -4.54
CA LEU A 55 -26.23 -17.39 -4.51
C LEU A 55 -27.03 -17.29 -3.22
N ARG A 56 -28.36 -17.18 -3.35
CA ARG A 56 -29.29 -17.22 -2.21
C ARG A 56 -29.99 -18.57 -2.19
N VAL A 57 -29.72 -19.38 -1.16
CA VAL A 57 -30.43 -20.64 -0.90
C VAL A 57 -31.15 -20.48 0.44
N GLY A 58 -32.48 -20.31 0.40
CA GLY A 58 -33.27 -20.03 1.61
C GLY A 58 -32.93 -18.67 2.25
N ASN A 59 -32.75 -18.65 3.58
CA ASN A 59 -32.35 -17.44 4.34
C ASN A 59 -30.82 -17.26 4.44
N SER A 60 -30.02 -18.19 3.92
CA SER A 60 -28.56 -18.11 3.88
C SER A 60 -28.07 -17.49 2.57
N GLN A 61 -27.17 -16.52 2.69
CA GLN A 61 -26.40 -15.95 1.59
C GLN A 61 -25.03 -16.62 1.54
N THR A 62 -24.65 -17.16 0.39
CA THR A 62 -23.30 -17.68 0.15
C THR A 62 -22.70 -16.96 -1.05
N VAL A 63 -21.60 -16.25 -0.81
CA VAL A 63 -20.72 -15.72 -1.86
C VAL A 63 -19.90 -16.90 -2.37
N VAL A 64 -20.02 -17.23 -3.65
CA VAL A 64 -19.39 -18.44 -4.21
C VAL A 64 -18.23 -18.04 -5.11
N SER A 65 -17.03 -18.46 -4.72
CA SER A 65 -15.82 -18.29 -5.51
C SER A 65 -15.70 -19.38 -6.58
N THR A 66 -15.19 -19.05 -7.76
CA THR A 66 -15.11 -19.92 -8.94
C THR A 66 -14.16 -21.12 -8.77
N THR A 67 -13.37 -21.16 -7.69
CA THR A 67 -12.40 -22.23 -7.39
C THR A 67 -12.95 -23.40 -6.59
N ASP A 68 -14.22 -23.38 -6.17
CA ASP A 68 -14.83 -24.50 -5.45
C ASP A 68 -15.24 -25.63 -6.41
N PRO A 69 -14.58 -26.82 -6.39
CA PRO A 69 -14.87 -27.91 -7.32
C PRO A 69 -16.26 -28.52 -7.13
N ASP A 70 -16.88 -28.29 -5.97
CA ASP A 70 -18.15 -28.89 -5.56
C ASP A 70 -19.40 -28.10 -6.00
N VAL A 71 -19.25 -26.97 -6.70
CA VAL A 71 -20.39 -26.20 -7.23
C VAL A 71 -20.42 -26.28 -8.76
N LEU A 72 -20.73 -27.48 -9.26
CA LEU A 72 -21.18 -27.66 -10.65
C LEU A 72 -22.27 -26.64 -10.97
N GLY A 73 -22.05 -25.85 -12.03
CA GLY A 73 -22.90 -24.73 -12.47
C GLY A 73 -24.38 -25.04 -12.30
N THR A 74 -25.11 -24.14 -11.66
CA THR A 74 -26.51 -24.36 -11.31
C THR A 74 -27.35 -24.53 -12.59
N VAL A 75 -27.76 -25.77 -12.84
CA VAL A 75 -28.57 -26.15 -13.99
C VAL A 75 -30.02 -25.73 -13.76
N VAL A 76 -30.62 -25.11 -14.77
CA VAL A 76 -32.02 -24.72 -14.76
C VAL A 76 -32.83 -25.69 -15.62
N MET A 77 -33.93 -26.22 -15.08
CA MET A 77 -34.86 -27.08 -15.83
C MET A 77 -36.11 -26.29 -16.23
N CYS A 78 -36.41 -26.27 -17.52
CA CYS A 78 -37.58 -25.59 -18.08
C CYS A 78 -38.82 -26.49 -17.95
N GLN A 79 -39.62 -26.34 -16.88
CA GLN A 79 -40.66 -27.34 -16.54
C GLN A 79 -41.80 -27.49 -17.55
N LEU A 80 -42.28 -26.39 -18.13
CA LEU A 80 -43.47 -26.38 -19.01
C LEU A 80 -43.15 -26.09 -20.48
N GLY A 81 -41.88 -25.81 -20.82
CA GLY A 81 -41.50 -25.23 -22.12
C GLY A 81 -41.92 -23.76 -22.22
N GLY A 82 -41.23 -22.98 -23.06
CA GLY A 82 -41.56 -21.56 -23.30
C GLY A 82 -40.35 -20.64 -23.20
N GLU A 83 -40.52 -19.41 -22.72
CA GLU A 83 -39.42 -18.46 -22.58
C GLU A 83 -38.72 -18.59 -21.22
N LEU A 84 -37.42 -18.92 -21.27
CA LEU A 84 -36.49 -18.72 -20.17
C LEU A 84 -36.12 -17.23 -20.12
N LYS A 85 -36.65 -16.51 -19.13
CA LYS A 85 -36.30 -15.10 -18.90
C LYS A 85 -35.00 -15.01 -18.12
N ILE A 86 -34.14 -14.09 -18.48
CA ILE A 86 -32.82 -13.86 -17.86
C ILE A 86 -32.79 -12.42 -17.38
N GLU A 87 -32.40 -12.19 -16.13
CA GLU A 87 -32.22 -10.86 -15.55
C GLU A 87 -30.83 -10.75 -14.90
N SER A 88 -30.18 -9.59 -15.03
CA SER A 88 -28.88 -9.28 -14.45
C SER A 88 -28.97 -7.99 -13.62
N LYS A 89 -28.62 -8.07 -12.34
CA LYS A 89 -28.71 -6.95 -11.39
C LYS A 89 -27.61 -6.97 -10.33
N PHE A 90 -27.23 -5.82 -9.79
CA PHE A 90 -26.39 -5.75 -8.59
C PHE A 90 -27.10 -6.31 -7.35
N GLU A 91 -26.35 -6.84 -6.39
CA GLU A 91 -26.83 -7.09 -5.04
C GLU A 91 -26.92 -5.75 -4.30
N SER A 92 -28.11 -5.18 -4.33
CA SER A 92 -28.47 -3.97 -3.59
C SER A 92 -29.86 -4.16 -2.98
N VAL A 93 -30.23 -3.28 -2.04
CA VAL A 93 -31.63 -3.14 -1.60
C VAL A 93 -32.52 -2.65 -2.75
N TYR A 94 -31.93 -2.01 -3.76
CA TYR A 94 -32.60 -1.50 -4.95
C TYR A 94 -32.35 -2.40 -6.17
N ASP A 95 -33.29 -2.40 -7.11
CA ASP A 95 -33.18 -3.12 -8.38
C ASP A 95 -32.30 -2.34 -9.36
N VAL A 96 -30.98 -2.43 -9.21
CA VAL A 96 -30.01 -1.81 -10.14
C VAL A 96 -29.61 -2.83 -11.22
N PRO A 97 -30.12 -2.72 -12.46
CA PRO A 97 -29.80 -3.63 -13.55
C PRO A 97 -28.36 -3.47 -14.04
N ILE A 98 -27.80 -4.57 -14.57
CA ILE A 98 -26.55 -4.53 -15.34
C ILE A 98 -26.88 -5.01 -16.76
N GLY A 99 -26.95 -4.05 -17.68
CA GLY A 99 -27.34 -4.25 -19.08
C GLY A 99 -26.17 -4.41 -20.03
N ASP A 100 -26.46 -4.60 -21.32
CA ASP A 100 -25.48 -4.65 -22.41
C ASP A 100 -24.40 -5.74 -22.25
N ILE A 101 -24.79 -6.86 -21.63
CA ILE A 101 -23.90 -8.01 -21.39
C ILE A 101 -24.33 -9.20 -22.25
N PRO A 102 -23.39 -9.83 -22.99
CA PRO A 102 -23.67 -11.06 -23.73
C PRO A 102 -23.75 -12.26 -22.80
N VAL A 103 -24.87 -12.98 -22.86
CA VAL A 103 -25.13 -14.16 -22.05
C VAL A 103 -25.30 -15.38 -22.95
N GLU A 104 -24.52 -16.41 -22.71
CA GLU A 104 -24.60 -17.69 -23.42
C GLU A 104 -25.52 -18.66 -22.68
N VAL A 105 -26.52 -19.16 -23.38
CA VAL A 105 -27.44 -20.20 -22.93
C VAL A 105 -27.05 -21.51 -23.60
N ILE A 106 -26.68 -22.50 -22.79
CA ILE A 106 -26.21 -23.82 -23.20
C ILE A 106 -27.27 -24.86 -22.88
N GLY A 107 -27.77 -25.57 -23.88
CA GLY A 107 -28.57 -26.77 -23.69
C GLY A 107 -27.67 -27.94 -23.27
N LEU A 108 -27.87 -28.48 -22.07
CA LEU A 108 -27.04 -29.58 -21.56
C LEU A 108 -27.44 -30.94 -22.16
N ASP A 109 -28.65 -31.04 -22.70
CA ASP A 109 -29.17 -32.27 -23.28
C ASP A 109 -28.78 -32.45 -24.75
N ASP A 110 -28.58 -31.36 -25.49
CA ASP A 110 -28.27 -31.35 -26.92
C ASP A 110 -26.93 -30.67 -27.28
N GLY A 111 -26.27 -30.04 -26.31
CA GLY A 111 -25.02 -29.30 -26.51
C GLY A 111 -25.19 -28.00 -27.29
N SER A 112 -26.42 -27.53 -27.51
CA SER A 112 -26.69 -26.26 -28.20
C SER A 112 -26.15 -25.07 -27.39
N SER A 113 -25.67 -24.03 -28.08
CA SER A 113 -25.23 -22.78 -27.45
C SER A 113 -25.79 -21.60 -28.23
N THR A 114 -26.43 -20.67 -27.52
CA THR A 114 -26.99 -19.43 -28.08
C THR A 114 -26.57 -18.24 -27.25
N VAL A 115 -26.08 -17.18 -27.88
CA VAL A 115 -25.77 -15.91 -27.21
C VAL A 115 -26.99 -14.99 -27.27
N VAL A 116 -27.41 -14.52 -26.11
CA VAL A 116 -28.49 -13.56 -25.88
C VAL A 116 -27.85 -12.28 -25.33
N MET A 117 -28.05 -11.16 -26.02
CA MET A 117 -27.64 -9.86 -25.49
C MET A 117 -28.71 -9.37 -24.51
N LEU A 118 -28.32 -9.02 -23.29
CA LEU A 118 -29.22 -8.37 -22.35
C LEU A 118 -29.45 -6.92 -22.77
N ASP A 119 -30.69 -6.43 -22.60
CA ASP A 119 -31.03 -5.03 -22.83
C ASP A 119 -30.45 -4.09 -21.76
N GLU A 120 -30.70 -2.78 -21.90
CA GLU A 120 -30.28 -1.74 -20.94
C GLU A 120 -30.87 -1.91 -19.53
N HIS A 121 -31.88 -2.76 -19.37
CA HIS A 121 -32.49 -3.13 -18.10
C HIS A 121 -31.98 -4.47 -17.57
N GLY A 122 -30.92 -5.03 -18.19
CA GLY A 122 -30.33 -6.29 -17.81
C GLY A 122 -31.23 -7.49 -18.10
N LYS A 123 -32.18 -7.38 -19.03
CA LYS A 123 -33.14 -8.45 -19.33
C LYS A 123 -32.89 -9.09 -20.69
N GLY A 124 -33.13 -10.39 -20.76
CA GLY A 124 -33.07 -11.20 -21.98
C GLY A 124 -34.03 -12.36 -21.93
N SER A 125 -34.25 -13.02 -23.07
CA SER A 125 -35.09 -14.22 -23.14
C SER A 125 -34.51 -15.24 -24.12
N HIS A 126 -34.72 -16.52 -23.80
CA HIS A 126 -34.34 -17.65 -24.65
C HIS A 126 -35.46 -18.68 -24.67
N HIS A 127 -35.77 -19.25 -25.83
CA HIS A 127 -36.80 -20.28 -25.93
C HIS A 127 -36.26 -21.63 -25.43
N CYS A 128 -36.89 -22.21 -24.41
CA CYS A 128 -36.53 -23.48 -23.82
C CYS A 128 -37.57 -24.59 -24.07
N ALA A 129 -37.09 -25.80 -24.31
CA ALA A 129 -37.92 -26.99 -24.45
C ALA A 129 -38.42 -27.48 -23.08
N ALA A 130 -39.64 -28.02 -23.04
CA ALA A 130 -40.21 -28.59 -21.83
C ALA A 130 -39.36 -29.79 -21.34
N GLY A 131 -38.99 -29.77 -20.06
CA GLY A 131 -38.08 -30.74 -19.43
C GLY A 131 -36.60 -30.53 -19.73
N GLY A 132 -36.24 -29.60 -20.63
CA GLY A 132 -34.85 -29.36 -21.02
C GLY A 132 -34.02 -28.72 -19.92
N ARG A 133 -32.76 -29.12 -19.84
CA ARG A 133 -31.76 -28.60 -18.90
C ARG A 133 -30.87 -27.57 -19.58
N TYR A 134 -30.82 -26.38 -19.02
CA TYR A 134 -30.07 -25.26 -19.54
C TYR A 134 -29.08 -24.72 -18.51
N GLN A 135 -27.89 -24.36 -18.97
CA GLN A 135 -26.89 -23.63 -18.23
C GLN A 135 -26.73 -22.25 -18.86
N VAL A 136 -26.82 -21.20 -18.04
CA VAL A 136 -26.63 -19.82 -18.51
C VAL A 136 -25.33 -19.29 -17.92
N ARG A 137 -24.44 -18.82 -18.80
CA ARG A 137 -23.15 -18.22 -18.43
C ARG A 137 -22.99 -16.89 -19.12
N VAL A 138 -22.38 -15.91 -18.46
CA VAL A 138 -21.90 -14.73 -19.18
C VAL A 138 -20.66 -15.16 -19.99
N GLN A 139 -20.61 -14.83 -21.29
CA GLN A 139 -19.63 -15.42 -22.21
C GLN A 139 -18.20 -15.33 -21.67
N GLY A 140 -17.56 -16.48 -21.44
CA GLY A 140 -16.25 -16.63 -20.81
C GLY A 140 -15.06 -16.65 -21.78
N GLY A 141 -15.24 -16.18 -23.01
CA GLY A 141 -14.17 -16.01 -23.99
C GLY A 141 -13.96 -14.54 -24.24
N VAL A 142 -12.96 -13.94 -23.59
CA VAL A 142 -12.61 -12.55 -23.85
C VAL A 142 -11.64 -12.50 -25.01
N THR A 143 -11.97 -11.71 -26.01
CA THR A 143 -11.09 -11.54 -27.16
C THR A 143 -9.90 -10.67 -26.79
N GLU A 144 -8.78 -10.82 -27.47
CA GLU A 144 -7.58 -10.01 -27.23
C GLU A 144 -7.91 -8.52 -27.39
N GLU A 145 -8.76 -8.17 -28.36
CA GLU A 145 -9.20 -6.78 -28.60
C GLU A 145 -10.00 -6.20 -27.42
N GLN A 146 -10.77 -7.04 -26.72
CA GLN A 146 -11.54 -6.62 -25.56
C GLN A 146 -10.64 -6.39 -24.33
N VAL A 147 -9.58 -7.19 -24.16
CA VAL A 147 -8.55 -6.96 -23.13
C VAL A 147 -7.73 -5.70 -23.43
N ASP A 148 -7.36 -5.50 -24.69
CA ASP A 148 -6.61 -4.32 -25.12
C ASP A 148 -7.44 -3.03 -24.96
N ALA A 149 -8.73 -3.07 -25.31
CA ALA A 149 -9.63 -1.94 -25.09
C ALA A 149 -9.77 -1.57 -23.60
N LEU A 150 -9.83 -2.57 -22.72
CA LEU A 150 -9.82 -2.36 -21.27
C LEU A 150 -8.52 -1.68 -20.82
N PHE A 151 -7.36 -2.20 -21.21
CA PHE A 151 -6.09 -1.60 -20.81
C PHE A 151 -5.84 -0.23 -21.44
N ALA A 152 -6.32 0.02 -22.65
CA ALA A 152 -6.32 1.33 -23.27
C ALA A 152 -7.17 2.34 -22.48
N SER A 153 -8.31 1.90 -21.90
CA SER A 153 -9.13 2.76 -21.05
C SER A 153 -8.42 3.17 -19.76
N TYR A 154 -7.68 2.25 -19.12
CA TYR A 154 -6.86 2.58 -17.95
C TYR A 154 -5.65 3.45 -18.31
N ALA A 155 -5.03 3.24 -19.47
CA ALA A 155 -3.97 4.11 -19.96
C ALA A 155 -4.49 5.54 -20.19
N GLY A 156 -5.68 5.68 -20.78
CA GLY A 156 -6.35 6.97 -20.95
C GLY A 156 -6.68 7.64 -19.62
N LEU A 157 -7.25 6.91 -18.65
CA LEU A 157 -7.50 7.41 -17.31
C LEU A 157 -6.19 7.85 -16.62
N THR A 158 -5.13 7.05 -16.72
CA THR A 158 -3.82 7.37 -16.13
C THR A 158 -3.25 8.66 -16.72
N ALA A 159 -3.35 8.84 -18.04
CA ALA A 159 -2.88 10.05 -18.71
C ALA A 159 -3.69 11.30 -18.32
N ASP A 160 -5.02 11.20 -18.26
CA ASP A 160 -5.88 12.31 -17.85
C ASP A 160 -5.62 12.71 -16.39
N LEU A 161 -5.42 11.75 -15.49
CA LEU A 161 -5.07 12.00 -14.08
C LEU A 161 -3.68 12.62 -13.92
N GLU A 162 -2.68 12.12 -14.66
CA GLU A 162 -1.33 12.69 -14.68
C GLU A 162 -1.35 14.14 -15.17
N GLN A 163 -2.05 14.39 -16.28
CA GLN A 163 -2.16 15.73 -16.84
C GLN A 163 -2.80 16.67 -15.83
N TRP A 164 -3.90 16.24 -15.18
CA TRP A 164 -4.56 17.05 -14.17
C TRP A 164 -3.65 17.34 -12.98
N LEU A 165 -2.93 16.35 -12.45
CA LEU A 165 -1.95 16.55 -11.38
C LEU A 165 -0.84 17.53 -11.78
N ARG A 166 -0.35 17.45 -13.02
CA ARG A 166 0.64 18.39 -13.55
C ARG A 166 0.09 19.80 -13.68
N GLU A 167 -1.17 19.95 -14.03
CA GLU A 167 -1.84 21.25 -14.06
C GLU A 167 -1.94 21.85 -12.65
N GLN A 168 -2.36 21.06 -11.65
CA GLN A 168 -2.37 21.51 -10.25
C GLN A 168 -0.95 21.88 -9.76
N TRP A 169 0.05 21.06 -10.10
CA TRP A 169 1.43 21.30 -9.67
C TRP A 169 2.03 22.58 -10.25
N LYS A 170 1.61 23.02 -11.45
CA LYS A 170 2.05 24.32 -12.00
C LYS A 170 1.68 25.49 -11.09
N ASP A 171 0.53 25.41 -10.43
CA ASP A 171 0.03 26.46 -9.54
C ASP A 171 0.65 26.34 -8.14
N PHE A 172 0.91 25.11 -7.67
CA PHE A 172 1.49 24.87 -6.33
C PHE A 172 3.02 25.07 -6.30
N LYS A 173 3.74 24.72 -7.36
CA LYS A 173 5.21 24.78 -7.41
C LYS A 173 5.79 26.16 -7.08
N PRO A 174 5.26 27.30 -7.60
CA PRO A 174 5.77 28.63 -7.25
C PRO A 174 5.67 28.93 -5.75
N TYR A 175 4.62 28.45 -5.08
CA TYR A 175 4.47 28.59 -3.63
C TYR A 175 5.64 27.88 -2.91
N TRP A 176 5.92 26.63 -3.26
CA TRP A 176 7.00 25.84 -2.64
C TRP A 176 8.40 26.43 -2.88
N GLN A 177 8.60 27.11 -4.01
CA GLN A 177 9.86 27.80 -4.31
C GLN A 177 10.10 29.04 -3.43
N GLN A 178 9.03 29.69 -2.97
CA GLN A 178 9.08 30.96 -2.23
C GLN A 178 8.81 30.78 -0.73
N SER A 179 8.32 29.61 -0.32
CA SER A 179 7.89 29.33 1.06
C SER A 179 9.08 29.20 2.02
N THR A 180 8.85 29.60 3.28
CA THR A 180 9.75 29.36 4.42
C THR A 180 9.20 28.32 5.39
N ALA A 181 8.03 27.74 5.10
CA ALA A 181 7.37 26.74 5.95
C ALA A 181 8.18 25.43 6.01
N SER A 182 8.09 24.65 7.08
CA SER A 182 8.77 23.35 7.12
C SER A 182 8.01 22.30 6.29
N ALA A 183 8.67 21.62 5.34
CA ALA A 183 8.10 20.48 4.60
C ALA A 183 8.00 19.18 5.44
N ILE A 184 7.94 19.30 6.77
CA ILE A 184 8.03 18.18 7.72
C ILE A 184 6.71 17.38 7.80
N GLY A 185 5.60 17.90 7.24
CA GLY A 185 4.29 17.22 7.26
C GLY A 185 3.90 16.45 6.00
N SER A 186 4.57 16.67 4.86
CA SER A 186 4.14 16.21 3.51
C SER A 186 4.94 15.03 2.95
N GLY A 187 5.93 14.51 3.69
CA GLY A 187 6.65 13.28 3.32
C GLY A 187 5.95 11.99 3.78
N VAL A 188 4.82 12.12 4.48
CA VAL A 188 4.14 10.99 5.14
C VAL A 188 3.29 10.17 4.15
N LEU A 189 2.71 10.76 3.10
CA LEU A 189 1.84 9.98 2.19
C LEU A 189 2.59 9.37 1.02
N ALA A 190 3.41 10.12 0.28
CA ALA A 190 4.09 9.63 -0.92
C ALA A 190 4.89 8.33 -0.69
N GLY A 191 5.35 8.09 0.55
CA GLY A 191 6.09 6.89 0.95
C GLY A 191 5.39 5.91 1.90
N SER A 192 4.21 6.20 2.48
CA SER A 192 3.58 5.25 3.43
C SER A 192 2.60 4.31 2.74
N TRP A 193 3.11 3.14 2.34
CA TRP A 193 2.27 2.02 1.89
C TRP A 193 1.18 1.63 2.90
N ALA A 194 1.41 1.89 4.19
CA ALA A 194 0.42 1.73 5.24
C ALA A 194 -0.86 2.57 5.01
N ALA A 195 -0.72 3.81 4.55
CA ALA A 195 -1.86 4.68 4.23
C ALA A 195 -2.63 4.15 3.02
N ILE A 196 -1.94 3.69 1.97
CA ILE A 196 -2.58 3.05 0.80
C ILE A 196 -3.39 1.84 1.23
N LYS A 197 -2.82 0.98 2.07
CA LYS A 197 -3.48 -0.23 2.56
C LYS A 197 -4.72 0.10 3.40
N GLU A 198 -4.63 1.07 4.30
CA GLU A 198 -5.76 1.49 5.14
C GLU A 198 -6.88 2.11 4.31
N VAL A 199 -6.53 2.91 3.30
CA VAL A 199 -7.49 3.47 2.34
C VAL A 199 -8.14 2.35 1.53
N TRP A 200 -7.35 1.36 1.08
CA TRP A 200 -7.81 0.22 0.30
C TRP A 200 -8.78 -0.68 1.06
N ASP A 201 -8.49 -0.98 2.32
CA ASP A 201 -9.40 -1.74 3.19
C ASP A 201 -10.73 -0.99 3.40
N SER A 202 -10.68 0.35 3.37
CA SER A 202 -11.83 1.25 3.54
C SER A 202 -12.68 1.41 2.26
N ILE A 203 -12.22 0.96 1.09
CA ILE A 203 -12.99 1.00 -0.17
C ILE A 203 -14.32 0.24 -0.05
N LYS A 204 -14.41 -0.77 0.83
CA LYS A 204 -15.68 -1.46 1.14
C LYS A 204 -16.78 -0.50 1.60
N LEU A 205 -16.42 0.63 2.20
CA LEU A 205 -17.38 1.63 2.65
C LEU A 205 -18.10 2.28 1.45
N VAL A 206 -17.39 2.53 0.35
CA VAL A 206 -17.99 3.07 -0.89
C VAL A 206 -19.09 2.14 -1.40
N GLN A 207 -18.77 0.85 -1.50
CA GLN A 207 -19.70 -0.17 -1.96
C GLN A 207 -20.90 -0.28 -1.01
N ALA A 208 -20.67 -0.32 0.31
CA ALA A 208 -21.74 -0.39 1.30
C ALA A 208 -22.69 0.81 1.23
N ILE A 209 -22.16 2.02 1.00
CA ILE A 209 -22.97 3.23 0.82
C ILE A 209 -23.86 3.12 -0.43
N LEU A 210 -23.35 2.62 -1.56
CA LEU A 210 -24.15 2.47 -2.78
C LEU A 210 -25.14 1.30 -2.70
N GLU A 211 -24.81 0.21 -1.99
CA GLU A 211 -25.69 -0.94 -1.77
C GLU A 211 -26.95 -0.55 -0.95
N ASP A 212 -26.80 0.31 0.06
CA ASP A 212 -27.89 0.76 0.94
C ASP A 212 -27.64 2.20 1.48
N PRO A 213 -27.89 3.25 0.66
CA PRO A 213 -27.56 4.63 1.03
C PRO A 213 -28.27 5.12 2.30
N LEU A 214 -29.45 4.58 2.61
CA LEU A 214 -30.26 5.01 3.75
C LEU A 214 -29.64 4.62 5.09
N LYS A 215 -28.81 3.55 5.15
CA LYS A 215 -28.03 3.21 6.35
C LYS A 215 -26.98 4.26 6.71
N PHE A 216 -26.60 5.10 5.74
CA PHE A 216 -25.54 6.10 5.89
C PHE A 216 -26.09 7.54 5.95
N GLY A 217 -27.34 7.69 6.39
CA GLY A 217 -28.00 9.00 6.53
C GLY A 217 -27.22 10.01 7.38
N GLU A 218 -26.50 9.58 8.43
CA GLU A 218 -25.66 10.49 9.22
C GLU A 218 -24.47 11.05 8.43
N GLN A 219 -23.94 10.30 7.47
CA GLN A 219 -22.78 10.68 6.66
C GLN A 219 -23.17 11.45 5.40
N LEU A 220 -24.40 11.27 4.90
CA LEU A 220 -24.90 11.83 3.65
C LEU A 220 -25.98 12.91 3.84
N GLY A 221 -26.58 13.00 5.03
CA GLY A 221 -27.74 13.84 5.30
C GLY A 221 -28.90 13.54 4.34
N ASP A 222 -29.55 14.60 3.84
CA ASP A 222 -30.66 14.51 2.89
C ASP A 222 -30.29 13.84 1.55
N GLN A 223 -28.99 13.72 1.24
CA GLN A 223 -28.54 13.08 0.01
C GLN A 223 -28.64 11.55 0.06
N ALA A 224 -28.73 10.93 1.24
CA ALA A 224 -29.00 9.49 1.34
C ALA A 224 -30.33 9.11 0.67
N ALA A 225 -31.38 9.89 0.94
CA ALA A 225 -32.70 9.70 0.33
C ALA A 225 -32.66 9.96 -1.19
N LYS A 226 -31.89 10.96 -1.64
CA LYS A 226 -31.75 11.26 -3.07
C LYS A 226 -30.93 10.20 -3.82
N LEU A 227 -29.90 9.63 -3.20
CA LEU A 227 -29.17 8.48 -3.74
C LEU A 227 -30.07 7.23 -3.82
N ALA A 228 -30.90 7.00 -2.81
CA ALA A 228 -31.89 5.93 -2.83
C ALA A 228 -32.94 6.12 -3.95
N GLN A 229 -33.42 7.36 -4.15
CA GLN A 229 -34.31 7.71 -5.26
C GLN A 229 -33.62 7.52 -6.61
N LEU A 230 -32.37 7.97 -6.76
CA LEU A 230 -31.56 7.80 -7.96
C LEU A 230 -31.44 6.33 -8.37
N ALA A 231 -31.22 5.43 -7.42
CA ALA A 231 -31.16 3.98 -7.66
C ALA A 231 -32.44 3.43 -8.32
N THR A 232 -33.58 4.09 -8.10
CA THR A 232 -34.89 3.72 -8.65
C THR A 232 -35.21 4.47 -9.95
N ASP A 233 -34.97 5.79 -9.98
CA ASP A 233 -35.38 6.68 -11.06
C ASP A 233 -34.42 6.68 -12.25
N THR A 234 -33.12 6.53 -11.98
CA THR A 234 -32.03 6.59 -12.98
C THR A 234 -31.00 5.48 -12.73
N PRO A 235 -31.42 4.21 -12.89
CA PRO A 235 -30.60 3.04 -12.57
C PRO A 235 -29.23 3.03 -13.27
N LYS A 236 -29.13 3.60 -14.48
CA LYS A 236 -27.89 3.67 -15.26
C LYS A 236 -26.78 4.47 -14.56
N VAL A 237 -27.13 5.54 -13.85
CA VAL A 237 -26.15 6.36 -13.13
C VAL A 237 -25.66 5.62 -11.87
N MET A 238 -26.57 4.91 -11.20
CA MET A 238 -26.22 4.06 -10.06
C MET A 238 -25.37 2.87 -10.50
N GLU A 239 -25.69 2.23 -11.63
CA GLU A 239 -24.88 1.17 -12.25
C GLU A 239 -23.45 1.64 -12.49
N GLN A 240 -23.27 2.84 -13.08
CA GLN A 240 -21.95 3.42 -13.31
C GLN A 240 -21.16 3.64 -12.02
N ALA A 241 -21.80 4.17 -10.98
CA ALA A 241 -21.14 4.37 -9.69
C ALA A 241 -20.74 3.04 -9.02
N MET A 242 -21.60 2.03 -9.10
CA MET A 242 -21.32 0.69 -8.54
C MET A 242 -20.24 -0.05 -9.35
N LEU A 243 -20.18 0.14 -10.67
CA LEU A 243 -19.10 -0.38 -11.52
C LEU A 243 -17.76 0.26 -11.15
N LEU A 244 -17.71 1.59 -11.02
CA LEU A 244 -16.49 2.28 -10.58
C LEU A 244 -16.07 1.85 -9.16
N ALA A 245 -17.03 1.69 -8.25
CA ALA A 245 -16.78 1.21 -6.89
C ALA A 245 -16.28 -0.25 -6.84
N SER A 246 -16.44 -1.01 -7.92
CA SER A 246 -15.94 -2.38 -8.07
C SER A 246 -14.59 -2.42 -8.80
N ASP A 247 -14.26 -1.38 -9.57
CA ASP A 247 -13.02 -1.29 -10.34
C ASP A 247 -11.81 -0.98 -9.45
N GLU A 248 -11.16 -2.03 -8.95
CA GLU A 248 -9.95 -1.95 -8.13
C GLU A 248 -8.84 -1.14 -8.82
N ALA A 249 -8.62 -1.32 -10.13
CA ALA A 249 -7.54 -0.62 -10.83
C ALA A 249 -7.81 0.89 -10.93
N ALA A 250 -9.04 1.28 -11.27
CA ALA A 250 -9.43 2.69 -11.29
C ALA A 250 -9.38 3.33 -9.89
N LEU A 251 -9.86 2.62 -8.87
CA LEU A 251 -9.79 3.11 -7.49
C LEU A 251 -8.35 3.25 -6.99
N TYR A 252 -7.43 2.35 -7.36
CA TYR A 252 -6.01 2.49 -7.05
C TYR A 252 -5.43 3.78 -7.66
N LEU A 253 -5.73 4.06 -8.94
CA LEU A 253 -5.29 5.29 -9.60
C LEU A 253 -5.89 6.53 -8.93
N MET A 254 -7.13 6.46 -8.42
CA MET A 254 -7.75 7.54 -7.65
C MET A 254 -7.03 7.78 -6.31
N VAL A 255 -6.71 6.71 -5.58
CA VAL A 255 -5.94 6.79 -4.33
C VAL A 255 -4.57 7.41 -4.58
N ARG A 256 -3.85 6.92 -5.60
CA ARG A 256 -2.52 7.45 -5.95
C ARG A 256 -2.58 8.92 -6.34
N THR A 257 -3.60 9.32 -7.11
CA THR A 257 -3.86 10.72 -7.46
C THR A 257 -4.11 11.57 -6.21
N ALA A 258 -4.99 11.13 -5.32
CA ALA A 258 -5.33 11.87 -4.11
C ALA A 258 -4.11 12.07 -3.19
N MET A 259 -3.26 11.06 -3.05
CA MET A 259 -2.02 11.15 -2.26
C MET A 259 -1.06 12.17 -2.83
N LEU A 260 -0.75 12.08 -4.12
CA LEU A 260 0.18 13.02 -4.76
C LEU A 260 -0.38 14.44 -4.75
N TRP A 261 -1.69 14.59 -4.89
CA TRP A 261 -2.34 15.90 -4.76
C TRP A 261 -2.19 16.45 -3.35
N LEU A 262 -2.51 15.68 -2.31
CA LEU A 262 -2.37 16.11 -0.91
C LEU A 262 -0.92 16.46 -0.53
N ASP A 263 0.06 15.72 -1.03
CA ASP A 263 1.48 16.02 -0.79
C ASP A 263 1.94 17.27 -1.55
N ALA A 264 1.33 17.55 -2.70
CA ALA A 264 1.62 18.74 -3.50
C ALA A 264 0.98 20.02 -2.93
N LEU A 265 -0.07 19.90 -2.11
CA LEU A 265 -0.81 21.05 -1.56
C LEU A 265 0.08 21.97 -0.71
N PRO A 266 -0.03 23.30 -0.85
CA PRO A 266 0.62 24.26 0.04
C PRO A 266 0.23 24.02 1.52
N PRO A 267 1.18 24.09 2.49
CA PRO A 267 0.88 23.90 3.92
C PRO A 267 -0.15 24.86 4.48
N GLY A 268 -0.35 26.03 3.85
CA GLY A 268 -1.43 26.96 4.21
C GLY A 268 -2.83 26.35 4.03
N GLU A 269 -3.02 25.46 3.05
CA GLU A 269 -4.30 24.77 2.82
C GLU A 269 -4.51 23.60 3.78
N MET A 270 -3.43 23.13 4.43
CA MET A 270 -3.41 22.01 5.38
C MET A 270 -3.12 22.47 6.82
N ALA A 271 -3.15 23.78 7.10
CA ALA A 271 -2.67 24.35 8.37
C ALA A 271 -3.47 23.86 9.61
N GLU A 272 -4.73 23.48 9.41
CA GLU A 272 -5.63 22.99 10.47
C GLU A 272 -5.71 21.46 10.54
N VAL A 273 -4.98 20.77 9.65
CA VAL A 273 -4.98 19.31 9.52
C VAL A 273 -3.88 18.70 10.39
N GLY A 274 -4.28 17.96 11.44
CA GLY A 274 -3.34 17.19 12.27
C GLY A 274 -2.71 16.01 11.51
N THR A 275 -1.50 15.60 11.93
CA THR A 275 -0.70 14.53 11.28
C THR A 275 -1.41 13.17 11.14
N GLY A 276 -2.42 12.88 11.95
CA GLY A 276 -3.23 11.65 11.86
C GLY A 276 -4.49 11.75 10.98
N PHE A 277 -4.82 12.92 10.45
CA PHE A 277 -6.08 13.14 9.69
C PHE A 277 -5.94 12.89 8.18
N VAL A 278 -4.72 12.86 7.68
CA VAL A 278 -4.46 12.82 6.24
C VAL A 278 -4.97 11.51 5.59
N VAL A 279 -4.85 10.38 6.29
CA VAL A 279 -5.39 9.09 5.82
C VAL A 279 -6.92 9.11 5.76
N SER A 280 -7.60 9.67 6.76
CA SER A 280 -9.06 9.80 6.72
C SER A 280 -9.52 10.74 5.62
N LEU A 281 -8.77 11.81 5.35
CA LEU A 281 -9.05 12.71 4.24
C LEU A 281 -8.91 12.00 2.89
N LEU A 282 -7.87 11.18 2.70
CA LEU A 282 -7.72 10.35 1.49
C LEU A 282 -8.93 9.45 1.26
N ILE A 283 -9.39 8.76 2.30
CA ILE A 283 -10.60 7.91 2.25
C ILE A 283 -11.81 8.76 1.84
N ASP A 284 -11.99 9.91 2.50
CA ASP A 284 -13.12 10.79 2.25
C ASP A 284 -13.10 11.38 0.82
N LEU A 285 -11.93 11.68 0.26
CA LEU A 285 -11.76 12.15 -1.12
C LEU A 285 -12.15 11.07 -2.15
N VAL A 286 -11.73 9.82 -1.93
CA VAL A 286 -12.08 8.70 -2.81
C VAL A 286 -13.58 8.40 -2.75
N ILE A 287 -14.15 8.35 -1.54
CA ILE A 287 -15.61 8.18 -1.36
C ILE A 287 -16.36 9.34 -2.03
N GLY A 288 -15.95 10.58 -1.78
CA GLY A 288 -16.54 11.76 -2.40
C GLY A 288 -16.52 11.68 -3.92
N ALA A 289 -15.38 11.30 -4.52
CA ALA A 289 -15.22 11.14 -5.96
C ALA A 289 -16.17 10.09 -6.55
N VAL A 290 -16.26 8.90 -5.93
CA VAL A 290 -17.20 7.86 -6.41
C VAL A 290 -18.66 8.29 -6.23
N LEU A 291 -19.00 8.91 -5.10
CA LEU A 291 -20.36 9.40 -4.86
C LEU A 291 -20.76 10.51 -5.84
N THR A 292 -19.82 11.34 -6.31
CA THR A 292 -20.15 12.35 -7.32
C THR A 292 -20.50 11.79 -8.68
N ILE A 293 -20.09 10.56 -9.00
CA ILE A 293 -20.52 9.86 -10.21
C ILE A 293 -22.01 9.50 -10.11
N ALA A 294 -22.43 8.98 -8.96
CA ALA A 294 -23.85 8.69 -8.71
C ALA A 294 -24.67 9.98 -8.69
N LEU A 295 -24.26 10.93 -7.84
CA LEU A 295 -24.95 12.18 -7.67
C LEU A 295 -23.92 13.25 -7.31
N PRO A 296 -23.63 14.23 -8.18
CA PRO A 296 -22.63 15.26 -7.90
C PRO A 296 -22.86 16.00 -6.57
N ALA A 297 -24.14 16.19 -6.19
CA ALA A 297 -24.49 16.78 -4.90
C ALA A 297 -24.21 15.87 -3.70
N ALA A 298 -24.24 14.54 -3.88
CA ALA A 298 -23.97 13.59 -2.80
C ALA A 298 -22.51 13.60 -2.35
N GLY A 299 -21.56 13.56 -3.29
CA GLY A 299 -20.14 13.62 -2.92
C GLY A 299 -19.76 14.95 -2.25
N VAL A 300 -20.33 16.07 -2.73
CA VAL A 300 -20.13 17.38 -2.09
C VAL A 300 -20.75 17.44 -0.70
N ALA A 301 -21.96 16.91 -0.51
CA ALA A 301 -22.62 16.88 0.80
C ALA A 301 -21.89 15.95 1.79
N TYR A 302 -21.43 14.79 1.31
CA TYR A 302 -20.61 13.85 2.07
C TYR A 302 -19.34 14.54 2.60
N LEU A 303 -18.58 15.19 1.71
CA LEU A 303 -17.40 15.96 2.08
C LEU A 303 -17.75 17.12 3.01
N GLY A 304 -18.85 17.82 2.76
CA GLY A 304 -19.34 18.89 3.63
C GLY A 304 -19.54 18.43 5.07
N LEU A 305 -20.26 17.32 5.29
CA LEU A 305 -20.52 16.78 6.61
C LEU A 305 -19.25 16.23 7.29
N ARG A 306 -18.37 15.59 6.52
CA ARG A 306 -17.13 14.99 7.03
C ARG A 306 -16.07 16.03 7.37
N LEU A 307 -15.96 17.08 6.54
CA LEU A 307 -14.85 18.03 6.58
C LEU A 307 -15.17 19.38 7.25
N VAL A 308 -16.44 19.69 7.55
CA VAL A 308 -16.86 20.97 8.15
C VAL A 308 -16.09 21.35 9.42
N LYS A 309 -15.66 20.35 10.20
CA LYS A 309 -14.90 20.53 11.45
C LYS A 309 -13.41 20.86 11.27
N TYR A 310 -12.90 20.84 10.04
CA TYR A 310 -11.48 21.02 9.71
C TYR A 310 -11.18 22.29 8.93
N GLY A 311 -12.16 23.20 8.83
CA GLY A 311 -11.99 24.51 8.21
C GLY A 311 -12.54 24.60 6.79
N ALA A 312 -12.84 25.83 6.36
CA ALA A 312 -13.44 26.10 5.06
C ALA A 312 -12.48 25.84 3.88
N GLN A 313 -11.17 26.07 4.09
CA GLN A 313 -10.15 25.96 3.03
C GLN A 313 -9.98 24.51 2.57
N ILE A 314 -9.81 23.56 3.50
CA ILE A 314 -9.66 22.15 3.14
C ILE A 314 -10.94 21.57 2.53
N LEU A 315 -12.11 22.02 3.00
CA LEU A 315 -13.39 21.63 2.41
C LEU A 315 -13.50 22.13 0.97
N GLU A 316 -13.14 23.39 0.71
CA GLU A 316 -13.16 23.97 -0.64
C GLU A 316 -12.18 23.25 -1.58
N ALA A 317 -10.96 22.98 -1.12
CA ALA A 317 -9.95 22.22 -1.85
C ALA A 317 -10.43 20.80 -2.17
N ALA A 318 -10.97 20.08 -1.18
CA ALA A 318 -11.49 18.71 -1.36
C ALA A 318 -12.70 18.65 -2.31
N VAL A 319 -13.61 19.63 -2.22
CA VAL A 319 -14.74 19.74 -3.14
C VAL A 319 -14.27 20.09 -4.56
N GLY A 320 -13.26 20.95 -4.69
CA GLY A 320 -12.59 21.27 -5.96
C GLY A 320 -12.00 20.01 -6.60
N PHE A 321 -11.20 19.26 -5.82
CA PHE A 321 -10.60 17.99 -6.23
C PHE A 321 -11.65 17.02 -6.80
N VAL A 322 -12.70 16.74 -6.03
CA VAL A 322 -13.73 15.77 -6.43
C VAL A 322 -14.51 16.22 -7.67
N ARG A 323 -14.80 17.52 -7.80
CA ARG A 323 -15.47 18.07 -9.00
C ARG A 323 -14.58 17.99 -10.24
N SER A 324 -13.28 18.23 -10.10
CA SER A 324 -12.34 18.08 -11.21
C SER A 324 -12.22 16.62 -11.65
N LEU A 325 -12.13 15.69 -10.68
CA LEU A 325 -12.09 14.27 -10.99
C LEU A 325 -13.38 13.76 -11.63
N LEU A 326 -14.55 14.30 -11.27
CA LEU A 326 -15.82 13.92 -11.89
C LEU A 326 -15.75 14.00 -13.43
N GLY A 327 -15.14 15.04 -13.98
CA GLY A 327 -14.99 15.20 -15.43
C GLY A 327 -14.13 14.10 -16.07
N ILE A 328 -13.02 13.72 -15.41
CA ILE A 328 -12.12 12.66 -15.87
C ILE A 328 -12.80 11.29 -15.75
N LEU A 329 -13.39 11.02 -14.59
CA LEU A 329 -14.08 9.76 -14.30
C LEU A 329 -15.30 9.57 -15.20
N THR A 330 -16.04 10.63 -15.54
CA THR A 330 -17.18 10.51 -16.47
C THR A 330 -16.73 10.08 -17.86
N LYS A 331 -15.60 10.62 -18.37
CA LYS A 331 -15.03 10.17 -19.65
C LYS A 331 -14.61 8.70 -19.58
N PHE A 332 -13.98 8.30 -18.49
CA PHE A 332 -13.61 6.91 -18.24
C PHE A 332 -14.85 6.00 -18.20
N MET A 333 -15.92 6.38 -17.49
CA MET A 333 -17.17 5.62 -17.41
C MET A 333 -17.89 5.49 -18.77
N GLN A 334 -17.77 6.47 -19.67
CA GLN A 334 -18.25 6.33 -21.05
C GLN A 334 -17.46 5.28 -21.85
N ALA A 335 -16.19 5.04 -21.49
CA ALA A 335 -15.41 3.96 -22.06
C ALA A 335 -15.72 2.60 -21.42
N VAL A 336 -16.17 2.56 -20.15
CA VAL A 336 -16.57 1.33 -19.42
C VAL A 336 -17.65 0.55 -20.16
N ASP A 337 -18.65 1.24 -20.72
CA ASP A 337 -19.72 0.60 -21.53
C ASP A 337 -19.15 -0.29 -22.66
N ARG A 338 -17.94 -0.01 -23.17
CA ARG A 338 -17.31 -0.78 -24.25
C ARG A 338 -16.69 -2.10 -23.80
N TYR A 339 -16.45 -2.29 -22.50
CA TYR A 339 -15.80 -3.47 -21.96
C TYR A 339 -16.54 -4.10 -20.77
N LYS A 340 -17.79 -3.68 -20.48
CA LYS A 340 -18.66 -4.32 -19.47
C LYS A 340 -18.77 -5.85 -19.63
N ALA A 341 -18.74 -6.34 -20.87
CA ALA A 341 -18.71 -7.78 -21.18
C ALA A 341 -17.47 -8.50 -20.63
N VAL A 342 -16.33 -7.81 -20.52
CA VAL A 342 -15.08 -8.32 -19.92
C VAL A 342 -15.14 -8.27 -18.40
N ALA A 343 -15.86 -7.27 -17.88
CA ALA A 343 -15.97 -6.93 -16.48
C ALA A 343 -16.86 -7.89 -15.68
N VAL A 344 -17.90 -8.45 -16.30
CA VAL A 344 -18.89 -9.29 -15.61
C VAL A 344 -18.71 -10.72 -16.09
N ARG A 345 -18.02 -11.57 -15.32
CA ARG A 345 -17.79 -13.00 -15.67
C ARG A 345 -18.38 -13.92 -14.62
N GLY A 346 -19.02 -15.00 -15.06
CA GLY A 346 -19.48 -16.08 -14.19
C GLY A 346 -20.55 -16.98 -14.79
N VAL A 347 -20.58 -18.24 -14.33
CA VAL A 347 -21.68 -19.19 -14.51
C VAL A 347 -22.69 -18.95 -13.39
N VAL A 348 -24.00 -18.85 -13.69
CA VAL A 348 -25.00 -18.42 -12.69
C VAL A 348 -26.12 -19.44 -12.47
N GLY A 349 -26.81 -19.30 -11.34
CA GLY A 349 -27.86 -20.18 -10.86
C GLY A 349 -29.13 -19.53 -10.31
N GLY A 350 -30.16 -20.37 -10.19
CA GLY A 350 -31.40 -20.16 -9.45
C GLY A 350 -32.61 -19.78 -10.31
N LEU A 351 -33.55 -20.71 -10.50
CA LEU A 351 -34.85 -20.43 -11.13
C LEU A 351 -35.84 -19.89 -10.08
N LYS A 352 -36.37 -18.68 -10.28
CA LYS A 352 -37.51 -18.17 -9.51
C LYS A 352 -38.67 -17.87 -10.46
N GLN A 353 -39.74 -18.67 -10.38
CA GLN A 353 -40.97 -18.48 -11.16
C GLN A 353 -40.75 -18.35 -12.69
N GLY A 354 -39.81 -19.11 -13.26
CA GLY A 354 -39.52 -19.06 -14.71
C GLY A 354 -38.53 -17.96 -15.14
N THR A 355 -38.07 -17.13 -14.21
CA THR A 355 -37.02 -16.13 -14.45
C THR A 355 -35.72 -16.58 -13.77
N MET A 356 -34.63 -16.52 -14.52
CA MET A 356 -33.27 -16.69 -14.03
C MET A 356 -32.70 -15.33 -13.65
N GLN A 357 -32.23 -15.19 -12.41
CA GLN A 357 -31.68 -13.94 -11.91
C GLN A 357 -30.19 -14.08 -11.60
N MET A 358 -29.38 -13.18 -12.15
CA MET A 358 -27.96 -13.02 -11.87
C MET A 358 -27.77 -11.84 -10.93
N ARG A 359 -27.22 -12.12 -9.75
CA ARG A 359 -26.91 -11.10 -8.73
C ARG A 359 -25.40 -10.93 -8.58
N TRP A 360 -24.96 -9.69 -8.74
CA TRP A 360 -23.55 -9.32 -8.72
C TRP A 360 -23.22 -8.49 -7.49
N ARG A 361 -22.19 -8.90 -6.75
CA ARG A 361 -21.64 -8.11 -5.65
C ARG A 361 -20.20 -7.76 -5.94
N ALA A 362 -19.80 -6.57 -5.55
CA ALA A 362 -18.41 -6.21 -5.55
C ALA A 362 -17.65 -7.08 -4.53
N ARG A 363 -16.47 -7.55 -4.92
CA ARG A 363 -15.53 -8.36 -4.14
C ARG A 363 -14.17 -7.72 -4.26
N GLN A 364 -13.45 -7.73 -3.16
CA GLN A 364 -12.03 -7.45 -3.22
C GLN A 364 -11.30 -8.73 -3.61
N ASN A 365 -10.78 -8.76 -4.83
CA ASN A 365 -9.85 -9.79 -5.29
C ASN A 365 -8.42 -9.48 -4.82
N ALA A 366 -8.15 -8.20 -4.60
CA ALA A 366 -6.83 -7.71 -4.22
C ALA A 366 -6.62 -7.60 -2.72
N VAL A 367 -5.66 -8.37 -2.20
CA VAL A 367 -5.02 -8.08 -0.91
C VAL A 367 -3.71 -7.38 -1.20
N LEU A 368 -3.65 -6.08 -0.89
CA LEU A 368 -2.43 -5.30 -0.97
C LEU A 368 -1.40 -5.88 0.02
N LYS A 369 -0.42 -6.61 -0.51
CA LYS A 369 0.73 -7.07 0.27
C LYS A 369 1.76 -5.95 0.32
N GLN A 370 2.28 -5.66 1.52
CA GLN A 370 3.44 -4.80 1.67
C GLN A 370 4.63 -5.50 1.01
N LYS A 371 4.92 -5.07 -0.22
CA LYS A 371 6.16 -5.36 -0.91
C LYS A 371 6.73 -4.01 -1.29
N GLU A 372 7.13 -3.26 -0.26
CA GLU A 372 7.94 -2.06 -0.45
C GLU A 372 9.11 -2.43 -1.37
N HIS A 373 9.40 -1.55 -2.33
CA HIS A 373 10.72 -1.56 -2.93
C HIS A 373 11.68 -1.06 -1.85
N VAL A 374 12.16 -2.00 -1.05
CA VAL A 374 13.23 -1.74 -0.10
C VAL A 374 14.51 -1.77 -0.92
N ASP A 375 15.25 -0.65 -0.94
CA ASP A 375 16.63 -0.64 -1.41
C ASP A 375 17.43 -1.54 -0.45
N ASP A 376 17.52 -2.83 -0.78
CA ASP A 376 18.29 -3.83 -0.03
C ASP A 376 19.61 -4.11 -0.75
N VAL A 377 20.70 -3.98 0.00
CA VAL A 377 22.06 -4.32 -0.46
C VAL A 377 22.58 -5.43 0.43
N PRO A 378 22.09 -6.68 0.22
CA PRO A 378 22.43 -7.80 1.09
C PRO A 378 23.93 -8.08 1.01
N SER A 379 24.62 -7.84 2.12
CA SER A 379 26.04 -8.18 2.26
C SER A 379 26.37 -8.56 3.70
N SER A 380 27.07 -9.68 3.86
CA SER A 380 27.53 -10.10 5.18
C SER A 380 28.58 -9.12 5.70
N GLY A 381 28.47 -8.74 6.98
CA GLY A 381 29.53 -8.02 7.67
C GLY A 381 30.85 -8.80 7.61
N LYS A 382 31.96 -8.08 7.45
CA LYS A 382 33.30 -8.66 7.35
C LYS A 382 34.09 -8.42 8.61
N ASN A 383 34.82 -9.43 9.08
CA ASN A 383 35.79 -9.25 10.15
C ASN A 383 37.02 -8.43 9.64
N PRO A 384 37.91 -7.98 10.53
CA PRO A 384 39.13 -7.28 10.12
C PRO A 384 40.11 -8.06 9.23
N ALA A 385 39.97 -9.40 9.11
CA ALA A 385 40.73 -10.20 8.15
C ALA A 385 40.12 -10.19 6.73
N GLY A 386 38.92 -9.61 6.57
CA GLY A 386 38.19 -9.51 5.31
C GLY A 386 37.19 -10.64 5.06
N ASP A 387 37.07 -11.60 5.98
CA ASP A 387 36.16 -12.74 5.86
C ASP A 387 34.75 -12.36 6.31
N ALA A 388 33.74 -12.93 5.66
CA ALA A 388 32.35 -12.79 6.11
C ALA A 388 32.17 -13.42 7.50
N ALA A 389 31.64 -12.65 8.45
CA ALA A 389 31.50 -13.05 9.85
C ALA A 389 30.15 -12.64 10.44
N ALA A 390 29.48 -13.60 11.08
CA ALA A 390 28.30 -13.35 11.91
C ALA A 390 28.69 -12.63 13.21
N SER A 391 27.68 -12.10 13.93
CA SER A 391 27.88 -11.51 15.25
C SER A 391 28.25 -12.62 16.23
N ALA A 392 28.90 -12.28 17.34
CA ALA A 392 29.39 -13.28 18.27
C ALA A 392 28.28 -14.19 18.81
N ASP A 393 27.08 -13.64 19.06
CA ASP A 393 25.89 -14.37 19.51
C ASP A 393 25.29 -15.31 18.45
N LYS A 394 25.53 -15.03 17.16
CA LYS A 394 25.06 -15.83 16.01
C LYS A 394 26.15 -16.70 15.40
N THR A 395 27.37 -16.64 15.91
CA THR A 395 28.49 -17.41 15.38
C THR A 395 28.37 -18.86 15.82
N ALA A 396 28.37 -19.78 14.85
CA ALA A 396 28.37 -21.21 15.14
C ALA A 396 29.70 -21.63 15.78
N THR A 397 29.62 -22.20 16.98
CA THR A 397 30.77 -22.71 17.75
C THR A 397 30.53 -24.17 18.15
N ASN A 398 31.58 -24.89 18.57
CA ASN A 398 31.48 -26.27 19.02
C ASN A 398 32.32 -26.51 20.28
N GLY A 399 31.74 -26.28 21.47
CA GLY A 399 32.35 -26.53 22.77
C GLY A 399 33.44 -25.53 23.21
N CYS A 400 34.08 -24.85 22.26
CA CYS A 400 35.01 -23.74 22.48
C CYS A 400 34.49 -22.49 21.73
N PRO A 401 34.80 -21.26 22.18
CA PRO A 401 34.29 -20.04 21.55
C PRO A 401 35.10 -19.68 20.29
N VAL A 402 35.24 -20.65 19.39
CA VAL A 402 35.92 -20.53 18.11
C VAL A 402 34.90 -20.67 17.00
N SER A 403 34.90 -19.71 16.08
CA SER A 403 34.06 -19.72 14.89
C SER A 403 34.33 -20.96 14.05
N MET A 404 33.30 -21.78 13.82
CA MET A 404 33.40 -22.96 12.95
C MET A 404 33.54 -22.60 11.46
N VAL A 405 33.38 -21.33 11.11
CA VAL A 405 33.49 -20.82 9.73
C VAL A 405 34.85 -20.17 9.48
N THR A 406 35.25 -19.25 10.35
CA THR A 406 36.45 -18.41 10.16
C THR A 406 37.64 -18.85 11.02
N GLY A 407 37.43 -19.67 12.04
CA GLY A 407 38.47 -20.08 12.99
C GLY A 407 38.86 -18.99 14.01
N GLU A 408 38.15 -17.87 14.05
CA GLU A 408 38.38 -16.80 15.03
C GLU A 408 37.98 -17.22 16.44
N GLU A 409 38.79 -16.88 17.43
CA GLU A 409 38.38 -16.91 18.83
C GLU A 409 37.57 -15.66 19.17
N LEU A 410 36.46 -15.86 19.89
CA LEU A 410 35.53 -14.82 20.30
C LEU A 410 35.36 -14.86 21.81
N LEU A 411 35.34 -13.71 22.47
CA LEU A 411 35.01 -13.64 23.90
C LEU A 411 34.24 -12.38 24.21
N THR A 412 32.96 -12.55 24.56
CA THR A 412 32.05 -11.44 24.91
C THR A 412 31.84 -11.43 26.43
N LEU A 413 32.08 -10.29 27.06
CA LEU A 413 31.96 -10.08 28.51
C LEU A 413 31.15 -8.81 28.78
N THR A 414 30.01 -8.95 29.47
CA THR A 414 29.22 -7.82 29.96
C THR A 414 29.66 -7.49 31.38
N ASP A 415 30.25 -6.31 31.59
CA ASP A 415 30.77 -5.91 32.91
C ASP A 415 29.76 -5.11 33.74
N GLY A 416 28.74 -4.51 33.11
CA GLY A 416 27.74 -3.69 33.82
C GLY A 416 26.62 -3.19 32.92
N THR A 417 25.62 -2.54 33.53
CA THR A 417 24.46 -1.99 32.82
C THR A 417 24.14 -0.58 33.33
N LEU A 418 23.89 0.34 32.41
CA LEU A 418 23.26 1.62 32.69
C LEU A 418 21.75 1.45 32.71
N ASP A 419 21.16 1.49 33.90
CA ASP A 419 19.72 1.33 34.08
C ASP A 419 18.93 2.57 33.66
N GLY A 420 17.76 2.38 33.06
CA GLY A 420 16.86 3.45 32.64
C GLY A 420 15.76 2.93 31.72
N ILE A 421 15.02 3.86 31.09
CA ILE A 421 13.97 3.53 30.10
C ILE A 421 14.59 2.89 28.85
N LEU A 422 15.80 3.33 28.48
CA LEU A 422 16.65 2.67 27.49
C LEU A 422 17.89 2.08 28.19
N PRO A 423 17.82 0.83 28.68
CA PRO A 423 18.96 0.17 29.32
C PRO A 423 20.14 -0.01 28.36
N PHE A 424 21.36 0.13 28.86
CA PHE A 424 22.56 -0.05 28.06
C PHE A 424 23.58 -0.95 28.76
N GLU A 425 23.95 -2.05 28.11
CA GLU A 425 24.99 -2.95 28.59
C GLU A 425 26.37 -2.45 28.16
N TRP A 426 27.27 -2.33 29.12
CA TRP A 426 28.69 -2.17 28.85
C TRP A 426 29.29 -3.55 28.62
N THR A 427 29.56 -3.84 27.35
CA THR A 427 30.08 -5.13 26.89
C THR A 427 31.42 -4.90 26.23
N ARG A 428 32.39 -5.73 26.59
CA ARG A 428 33.68 -5.84 25.90
C ARG A 428 33.70 -7.12 25.09
N LEU A 429 34.34 -7.06 23.93
CA LEU A 429 34.44 -8.20 23.04
C LEU A 429 35.87 -8.37 22.56
N TYR A 430 36.38 -9.58 22.62
CA TYR A 430 37.64 -9.97 21.97
C TYR A 430 37.35 -10.75 20.70
N ARG A 431 38.10 -10.43 19.63
CA ARG A 431 38.09 -11.15 18.37
C ARG A 431 39.53 -11.29 17.86
N THR A 432 39.98 -12.52 17.60
CA THR A 432 41.37 -12.74 17.14
C THR A 432 41.69 -12.04 15.83
N SER A 433 40.73 -11.91 14.90
CA SER A 433 41.01 -11.18 13.65
C SER A 433 41.28 -9.69 13.90
N ALA A 434 40.84 -9.13 15.03
CA ALA A 434 40.98 -7.73 15.38
C ALA A 434 42.29 -7.41 16.13
N VAL A 435 43.27 -8.32 16.18
CA VAL A 435 44.51 -8.15 16.96
C VAL A 435 45.38 -6.95 16.55
N GLU A 436 45.14 -6.35 15.40
CA GLU A 436 45.81 -5.10 14.98
C GLU A 436 45.00 -3.84 15.30
N VAL A 437 43.78 -4.01 15.83
CA VAL A 437 42.85 -2.92 16.18
C VAL A 437 42.93 -2.63 17.67
N ASP A 438 43.13 -1.35 18.00
CA ASP A 438 43.15 -0.85 19.38
C ASP A 438 42.16 0.30 19.56
N CYS A 439 41.11 0.07 20.36
CA CYS A 439 40.11 1.08 20.72
C CYS A 439 40.22 1.55 22.18
N GLY A 440 41.36 1.29 22.84
CA GLY A 440 41.62 1.69 24.23
C GLY A 440 41.48 0.58 25.28
N LEU A 441 40.98 -0.61 24.92
CA LEU A 441 40.91 -1.77 25.84
C LEU A 441 42.05 -2.78 25.68
N GLY A 442 42.86 -2.63 24.63
CA GLY A 442 43.85 -3.63 24.24
C GLY A 442 43.68 -3.98 22.77
N PHE A 443 44.74 -4.51 22.18
CA PHE A 443 44.68 -5.08 20.84
C PHE A 443 43.70 -6.26 20.79
N GLY A 444 42.81 -6.28 19.79
CA GLY A 444 41.79 -7.31 19.64
C GLY A 444 40.52 -7.11 20.48
N TRP A 445 40.52 -6.14 21.40
CA TRP A 445 39.37 -5.83 22.24
C TRP A 445 38.58 -4.63 21.70
N SER A 446 37.25 -4.74 21.67
CA SER A 446 36.28 -3.68 21.40
C SER A 446 35.28 -3.49 22.54
N HIS A 447 34.40 -2.49 22.44
CA HIS A 447 33.31 -2.28 23.42
C HIS A 447 32.05 -1.71 22.78
N SER A 448 30.93 -1.75 23.51
CA SER A 448 29.60 -1.35 23.02
C SER A 448 29.44 0.11 22.54
N LEU A 449 30.46 0.97 22.71
CA LEU A 449 30.50 2.37 22.24
C LEU A 449 31.55 2.63 21.14
N THR A 450 32.22 1.61 20.59
CA THR A 450 33.24 1.77 19.53
C THR A 450 32.69 1.91 18.12
N GLN A 451 31.36 1.88 17.95
CA GLN A 451 30.76 1.95 16.62
C GLN A 451 31.13 3.26 15.91
N GLN A 452 31.38 3.16 14.61
CA GLN A 452 31.76 4.29 13.77
C GLN A 452 31.27 4.12 12.33
N LEU A 453 31.16 5.23 11.63
CA LEU A 453 30.92 5.28 10.18
C LEU A 453 32.12 5.94 9.49
N ALA A 454 32.50 5.42 8.32
CA ALA A 454 33.46 6.06 7.43
C ALA A 454 32.81 6.29 6.06
N VAL A 455 32.67 7.55 5.65
CA VAL A 455 32.17 7.90 4.32
C VAL A 455 33.33 7.84 3.33
N VAL A 456 33.20 7.03 2.28
CA VAL A 456 34.22 6.82 1.24
C VAL A 456 33.55 6.94 -0.12
N GLY A 457 33.75 8.08 -0.78
CA GLY A 457 33.07 8.38 -2.06
C GLY A 457 31.55 8.38 -1.88
N ASP A 458 30.86 7.55 -2.66
CA ASP A 458 29.40 7.38 -2.64
C ASP A 458 28.94 6.23 -1.71
N SER A 459 29.84 5.71 -0.86
CA SER A 459 29.58 4.64 0.11
C SER A 459 29.81 5.11 1.54
N VAL A 460 29.20 4.39 2.48
CA VAL A 460 29.45 4.51 3.91
C VAL A 460 29.71 3.14 4.52
N VAL A 461 30.86 3.01 5.16
CA VAL A 461 31.29 1.78 5.83
C VAL A 461 30.96 1.91 7.31
N TRP A 462 30.04 1.08 7.79
CA TRP A 462 29.75 0.94 9.20
C TRP A 462 30.67 -0.10 9.83
N THR A 463 31.41 0.30 10.86
CA THR A 463 32.11 -0.63 11.76
C THR A 463 31.29 -0.76 13.03
N ASP A 464 30.80 -1.97 13.30
CA ASP A 464 30.00 -2.26 14.49
C ASP A 464 30.86 -2.39 15.75
N HIS A 465 30.21 -2.68 16.88
CA HIS A 465 30.87 -2.80 18.18
C HIS A 465 31.71 -4.08 18.32
N GLU A 466 31.66 -4.99 17.35
CA GLU A 466 32.47 -6.21 17.28
C GLU A 466 33.63 -6.09 16.26
N ASN A 467 33.91 -4.87 15.77
CA ASN A 467 34.86 -4.56 14.70
C ASN A 467 34.50 -5.16 13.33
N ARG A 468 33.23 -5.52 13.08
CA ARG A 468 32.82 -5.97 11.75
C ARG A 468 32.44 -4.79 10.87
N SER A 469 32.90 -4.81 9.62
CA SER A 469 32.61 -3.77 8.63
C SER A 469 31.48 -4.21 7.69
N THR A 470 30.48 -3.36 7.52
CA THR A 470 29.41 -3.50 6.52
C THR A 470 29.35 -2.24 5.67
N GLU A 471 29.33 -2.39 4.35
CA GLU A 471 29.25 -1.27 3.42
C GLU A 471 27.79 -1.03 3.02
N PHE A 472 27.38 0.23 3.03
CA PHE A 472 26.12 0.70 2.49
C PHE A 472 26.42 1.76 1.42
N PRO A 473 25.56 1.91 0.38
CA PRO A 473 25.52 3.15 -0.39
C PRO A 473 25.23 4.33 0.54
N LEU A 474 25.80 5.50 0.25
CA LEU A 474 25.54 6.71 1.02
C LEU A 474 24.07 7.12 0.88
N PRO A 475 23.30 7.25 1.98
CA PRO A 475 21.93 7.71 1.92
C PRO A 475 21.84 9.09 1.27
N THR A 476 20.85 9.26 0.40
CA THR A 476 20.57 10.54 -0.25
C THR A 476 19.13 10.92 -0.01
N VAL A 477 18.76 12.14 -0.36
CA VAL A 477 17.36 12.57 -0.27
C VAL A 477 16.44 11.74 -1.18
N PHE A 478 16.99 11.15 -2.26
CA PHE A 478 16.28 10.25 -3.17
C PHE A 478 16.24 8.79 -2.68
N ARG A 479 17.19 8.39 -1.82
CA ARG A 479 17.27 7.07 -1.17
C ARG A 479 17.51 7.27 0.32
N PRO A 480 16.48 7.70 1.07
CA PRO A 480 16.66 8.16 2.44
C PRO A 480 16.92 7.00 3.39
N ALA A 481 16.51 5.77 3.05
CA ALA A 481 16.74 4.56 3.83
C ALA A 481 17.23 3.43 2.93
N ILE A 482 18.30 2.76 3.35
CA ILE A 482 18.88 1.61 2.65
C ILE A 482 19.03 0.48 3.67
N THR A 483 18.54 -0.69 3.32
CA THR A 483 18.61 -1.88 4.18
C THR A 483 19.73 -2.82 3.74
N ASN A 484 20.21 -3.61 4.69
CA ASN A 484 21.03 -4.77 4.44
C ASN A 484 20.46 -5.93 5.24
N SER A 485 19.70 -6.78 4.54
CA SER A 485 19.00 -7.93 5.13
C SER A 485 19.94 -8.96 5.75
N LEU A 486 21.16 -9.13 5.24
CA LEU A 486 22.15 -10.07 5.79
C LEU A 486 22.85 -9.53 7.04
N ALA A 487 23.03 -8.21 7.14
CA ALA A 487 23.56 -7.57 8.32
C ALA A 487 22.48 -7.25 9.37
N GLU A 488 21.20 -7.46 9.04
CA GLU A 488 20.03 -7.08 9.85
C GLU A 488 20.09 -5.61 10.31
N ALA A 489 20.54 -4.75 9.39
CA ALA A 489 20.77 -3.34 9.66
C ALA A 489 20.23 -2.47 8.53
N ALA A 490 19.90 -1.23 8.86
CA ALA A 490 19.52 -0.22 7.88
C ALA A 490 20.21 1.10 8.20
N ILE A 491 20.51 1.89 7.17
CA ILE A 491 21.08 3.22 7.33
C ILE A 491 20.20 4.26 6.65
N TYR A 492 20.01 5.41 7.30
CA TYR A 492 19.18 6.48 6.80
C TYR A 492 19.65 7.87 7.23
N LEU A 493 19.14 8.90 6.54
CA LEU A 493 19.38 10.31 6.90
C LEU A 493 18.66 10.66 8.21
N GLY A 494 19.39 11.25 9.15
CA GLY A 494 18.85 11.74 10.42
C GLY A 494 18.00 13.01 10.29
N SER A 495 17.48 13.48 11.43
CA SER A 495 16.67 14.69 11.48
C SER A 495 17.52 15.97 11.51
N LEU A 496 18.78 15.85 11.93
CA LEU A 496 19.76 16.92 11.91
C LEU A 496 20.55 16.94 10.58
N PRO A 497 21.03 18.11 10.13
CA PRO A 497 21.97 18.17 9.01
C PRO A 497 23.20 17.31 9.30
N ASP A 498 23.62 16.55 8.29
CA ASP A 498 24.79 15.66 8.33
C ASP A 498 24.74 14.55 9.40
N GLU A 499 23.56 14.28 9.96
CA GLU A 499 23.34 13.12 10.82
C GLU A 499 23.02 11.89 9.97
N LEU A 500 23.76 10.80 10.21
CA LEU A 500 23.44 9.47 9.70
C LEU A 500 22.95 8.62 10.86
N VAL A 501 21.86 7.89 10.64
CA VAL A 501 21.28 7.01 11.66
C VAL A 501 21.33 5.58 11.15
N LEU A 502 21.85 4.69 11.98
CA LEU A 502 21.90 3.26 11.70
C LEU A 502 20.93 2.52 12.63
N ALA A 503 19.97 1.81 12.07
CA ALA A 503 19.10 0.90 12.80
C ALA A 503 19.71 -0.49 12.84
N GLN A 504 19.78 -1.09 14.03
CA GLN A 504 20.10 -2.50 14.22
C GLN A 504 19.23 -3.05 15.36
N GLY A 505 18.42 -4.07 15.06
CA GLY A 505 17.42 -4.57 16.00
C GLY A 505 16.45 -3.47 16.44
N SER A 506 16.31 -3.26 17.75
CA SER A 506 15.45 -2.23 18.34
C SER A 506 16.16 -0.91 18.66
N ARG A 507 17.41 -0.74 18.20
CA ARG A 507 18.26 0.42 18.54
C ARG A 507 18.60 1.23 17.29
N PHE A 508 18.70 2.53 17.49
CA PHE A 508 19.13 3.50 16.49
C PHE A 508 20.40 4.18 16.96
N TYR A 509 21.46 4.10 16.16
CA TYR A 509 22.77 4.68 16.43
C TYR A 509 22.93 5.95 15.61
N HIS A 510 23.15 7.07 16.28
CA HIS A 510 23.22 8.39 15.65
C HIS A 510 24.66 8.83 15.47
N PHE A 511 25.04 9.12 14.24
CA PHE A 511 26.40 9.50 13.87
C PHE A 511 26.45 10.91 13.30
N ARG A 512 27.50 11.64 13.67
CA ARG A 512 27.91 12.89 13.03
C ARG A 512 29.41 12.85 12.80
N ASP A 513 29.83 13.27 11.61
CA ASP A 513 31.23 13.20 11.17
C ASP A 513 31.87 11.82 11.39
N GLY A 514 31.08 10.76 11.17
CA GLY A 514 31.50 9.37 11.35
C GLY A 514 31.52 8.86 12.80
N THR A 515 31.28 9.72 13.79
CA THR A 515 31.37 9.36 15.21
C THR A 515 30.00 9.16 15.85
N LEU A 516 29.87 8.14 16.71
CA LEU A 516 28.65 7.91 17.50
C LEU A 516 28.43 9.06 18.49
N THR A 517 27.24 9.66 18.44
CA THR A 517 26.81 10.81 19.27
C THR A 517 25.64 10.48 20.18
N ALA A 518 24.77 9.54 19.78
CA ALA A 518 23.65 9.10 20.61
C ALA A 518 23.17 7.70 20.22
N ILE A 519 22.43 7.06 21.12
CA ILE A 519 21.69 5.82 20.89
C ILE A 519 20.23 6.08 21.27
N SER A 520 19.28 5.71 20.42
CA SER A 520 17.85 5.81 20.73
C SER A 520 17.09 4.50 20.43
N ASP A 521 15.81 4.48 20.80
CA ASP A 521 14.86 3.42 20.48
C ASP A 521 13.67 3.96 19.67
N ALA A 522 12.69 3.11 19.40
CA ALA A 522 11.50 3.47 18.61
C ALA A 522 10.59 4.52 19.28
N TYR A 523 10.81 4.81 20.57
CA TYR A 523 10.05 5.80 21.34
C TYR A 523 10.85 7.09 21.59
N ASP A 524 12.00 7.27 20.92
CA ASP A 524 12.92 8.39 21.08
C ASP A 524 13.49 8.53 22.52
N ASN A 525 13.53 7.44 23.28
CA ASN A 525 14.34 7.40 24.50
C ASN A 525 15.80 7.47 24.09
N ARG A 526 16.59 8.41 24.62
CA ARG A 526 17.92 8.72 24.06
C ARG A 526 19.04 8.71 25.10
N LEU A 527 20.08 7.94 24.81
CA LEU A 527 21.37 7.99 25.48
C LEU A 527 22.32 8.90 24.70
N ARG A 528 22.97 9.85 25.37
CA ARG A 528 23.87 10.82 24.74
C ARG A 528 25.32 10.46 25.04
N VAL A 529 26.15 10.46 24.00
CA VAL A 529 27.58 10.20 24.10
C VAL A 529 28.31 11.55 24.11
N SER A 530 29.02 11.87 25.19
CA SER A 530 29.97 12.98 25.22
C SER A 530 31.40 12.47 25.02
N ARG A 531 32.23 13.33 24.44
CA ARG A 531 33.63 13.02 24.15
C ARG A 531 34.55 14.05 24.78
N ASP A 532 35.74 13.60 25.15
CA ASP A 532 36.80 14.48 25.66
C ASP A 532 37.46 15.29 24.54
N LEU A 533 38.42 16.15 24.91
CA LEU A 533 39.17 16.99 23.96
C LEU A 533 40.01 16.20 22.94
N TRP A 534 40.25 14.91 23.18
CA TRP A 534 40.94 14.01 22.26
C TRP A 534 39.98 13.16 21.41
N GLY A 535 38.67 13.44 21.49
CA GLY A 535 37.63 12.74 20.73
C GLY A 535 37.27 11.35 21.27
N ARG A 536 37.77 10.96 22.46
CA ARG A 536 37.45 9.67 23.08
C ARG A 536 36.12 9.77 23.83
N VAL A 537 35.40 8.67 23.93
CA VAL A 537 34.13 8.64 24.67
C VAL A 537 34.40 8.89 26.14
N GLU A 538 33.83 9.95 26.69
CA GLU A 538 34.00 10.32 28.10
C GLU A 538 32.80 9.89 28.93
N ARG A 539 31.59 10.08 28.41
CA ARG A 539 30.36 9.81 29.15
C ARG A 539 29.26 9.28 28.24
N LEU A 540 28.46 8.37 28.77
CA LEU A 540 27.16 7.96 28.23
C LEU A 540 26.08 8.37 29.21
N ASP A 541 25.25 9.35 28.86
CA ASP A 541 24.25 9.95 29.76
C ASP A 541 22.82 9.57 29.34
N ASN A 542 21.97 9.23 30.31
CA ASN A 542 20.58 8.83 30.03
C ASN A 542 19.56 9.98 30.12
N GLY A 543 20.00 11.22 30.32
CA GLY A 543 19.16 12.41 30.40
C GLY A 543 18.38 12.56 31.72
N VAL A 544 18.41 11.57 32.61
CA VAL A 544 17.68 11.56 33.89
C VAL A 544 18.61 11.40 35.10
N GLY A 545 19.86 11.86 34.95
CA GLY A 545 20.83 11.97 36.04
C GLY A 545 21.63 10.70 36.34
N ARG A 546 21.61 9.69 35.45
CA ARG A 546 22.52 8.54 35.53
C ARG A 546 23.39 8.50 34.28
N SER A 547 24.63 8.04 34.43
CA SER A 547 25.56 8.00 33.32
C SER A 547 26.69 7.01 33.57
N LEU A 548 27.25 6.44 32.50
CA LEU A 548 28.56 5.80 32.58
C LEU A 548 29.65 6.82 32.27
N PHE A 549 30.74 6.81 33.03
CA PHE A 549 31.91 7.66 32.84
C PHE A 549 33.15 6.80 32.59
N LEU A 550 33.83 7.02 31.45
CA LEU A 550 35.00 6.26 31.06
C LEU A 550 36.26 7.01 31.48
N ARG A 551 37.09 6.38 32.34
CA ARG A 551 38.38 6.94 32.75
C ARG A 551 39.51 6.35 31.94
N TYR A 552 40.42 7.23 31.52
CA TYR A 552 41.58 6.86 30.71
C TYR A 552 42.90 7.12 31.43
N GLU A 553 43.84 6.19 31.29
CA GLU A 553 45.25 6.37 31.65
C GLU A 553 46.12 5.92 30.47
N ARG A 554 47.05 6.77 30.02
CA ARG A 554 47.96 6.49 28.88
C ARG A 554 47.23 5.96 27.62
N GLY A 555 46.05 6.50 27.35
CA GLY A 555 45.23 6.11 26.20
C GLY A 555 44.39 4.85 26.39
N ARG A 556 44.45 4.20 27.57
CA ARG A 556 43.69 2.99 27.88
C ARG A 556 42.51 3.28 28.79
N ILE A 557 41.38 2.63 28.56
CA ILE A 557 40.25 2.65 29.49
C ILE A 557 40.67 1.84 30.73
N VAL A 558 40.72 2.50 31.89
CA VAL A 558 41.10 1.86 33.16
C VAL A 558 39.92 1.66 34.10
N ALA A 559 38.80 2.37 33.87
CA ALA A 559 37.56 2.18 34.61
C ALA A 559 36.35 2.68 33.82
N VAL A 560 35.19 2.12 34.15
CA VAL A 560 33.87 2.59 33.76
C VAL A 560 33.10 2.81 35.06
N ASP A 561 32.96 4.07 35.45
CA ASP A 561 32.26 4.46 36.68
C ASP A 561 30.77 4.69 36.37
N TYR A 562 29.88 4.34 37.31
CA TYR A 562 28.42 4.51 37.19
C TYR A 562 27.93 5.64 38.10
#